data_AF-A0A7S0MWV7-F1
#
_entry.id   AF-A0A7S0MWV7-F1
#
_cell.length_a   1.000
_cell.length_b   1.000
_cell.length_c   1.000
_cell.angle_alpha   90.00
_cell.angle_beta   90.00
_cell.angle_gamma   90.00
#
_symmetry.space_group_name_H-M   'P 1'
#
loop_
_entity.id
_entity.type
_entity.pdbx_description
1 polymer ?
#
loop_
_entity_poly.entity_id
_entity_poly.type
_entity_poly.pdbx_seq_one_letter_code
_entity_poly.pdbx_strand_id
1 'polypeptide(L)'
;FGDGAGGDFGRFDSALVAMFRLTAGMGWIESLPWAGPDGALQYGHVLFVTSYVVAVNWTLLQVSVAVLLDSFVTARLGSQREPEERAAEERAEGSTMRSALDPLLDRLASDFVDDADLTARLRALFKMLDSDDSEGLNSQQLSMGIKKLDFKPRIHISDSDFAIITQGGALCAPDGRLGPAEFEAAMRRQLRHHQQRQLAYAPWAGPMGRAEAVQLGALKALFLEQMRAHDEGARRDA
;
A
#
# COMPACT_ATOMS: atom_id res chain seq x y z
N PHE A 1 12.68 17.60 61.91
CA PHE A 1 12.87 16.18 61.60
C PHE A 1 13.61 15.55 62.78
N GLY A 2 12.85 15.21 63.82
CA GLY A 2 13.36 14.80 65.12
C GLY A 2 13.26 13.29 65.28
N ASP A 3 14.29 12.75 65.91
CA ASP A 3 14.57 11.34 66.18
C ASP A 3 13.38 10.61 66.84
N GLY A 4 12.88 9.57 66.18
CA GLY A 4 11.76 8.78 66.67
C GLY A 4 11.24 7.82 65.60
N ALA A 5 11.78 6.59 65.60
CA ALA A 5 11.25 5.40 64.96
C ALA A 5 10.73 5.53 63.51
N GLY A 6 11.60 5.21 62.55
CA GLY A 6 11.20 4.57 61.29
C GLY A 6 10.12 5.25 60.44
N GLY A 7 10.04 6.59 60.46
CA GLY A 7 9.16 7.31 59.55
C GLY A 7 9.63 7.14 58.10
N ASP A 8 8.69 6.93 57.19
CA ASP A 8 8.92 6.73 55.75
C ASP A 8 9.82 7.81 55.09
N PHE A 9 10.05 8.95 55.74
CA PHE A 9 10.89 10.06 55.26
C PHE A 9 12.28 10.16 55.91
N GLY A 10 12.68 9.20 56.75
CA GLY A 10 13.97 9.22 57.44
C GLY A 10 15.18 8.92 56.55
N ARG A 11 14.97 8.22 55.43
CA ARG A 11 15.99 7.91 54.42
C ARG A 11 15.48 8.29 53.03
N PHE A 12 16.39 8.71 52.14
CA PHE A 12 16.03 9.20 50.81
C PHE A 12 15.30 8.14 49.95
N ASP A 13 15.73 6.88 50.04
CA ASP A 13 15.12 5.73 49.38
C ASP A 13 13.69 5.47 49.87
N SER A 14 13.49 5.46 51.19
CA SER A 14 12.16 5.33 51.79
C SER A 14 11.26 6.51 51.42
N ALA A 15 11.80 7.73 51.43
CA ALA A 15 11.08 8.95 51.07
C ALA A 15 10.63 8.93 49.60
N LEU A 16 11.47 8.40 48.71
CA LEU A 16 11.16 8.27 47.29
C LEU A 16 10.04 7.25 47.05
N VAL A 17 10.09 6.10 47.73
CA VAL A 17 9.01 5.09 47.67
C VAL A 17 7.71 5.62 48.25
N ALA A 18 7.78 6.37 49.35
CA ALA A 18 6.61 7.01 49.96
C ALA A 18 5.99 8.05 49.02
N MET A 19 6.81 8.92 48.42
CA MET A 19 6.36 9.88 47.40
C MET A 19 5.72 9.17 46.21
N PHE A 20 6.32 8.09 45.70
CA PHE A 20 5.72 7.31 44.61
C PHE A 20 4.36 6.70 44.99
N ARG A 21 4.22 6.16 46.21
CA ARG A 21 2.93 5.66 46.72
C ARG A 21 1.88 6.77 46.81
N LEU A 22 2.27 7.96 47.27
CA LEU A 22 1.40 9.13 47.30
C LEU A 22 0.94 9.53 45.89
N THR A 23 1.84 9.50 44.89
CA THR A 23 1.48 9.78 43.49
C THR A 23 0.54 8.74 42.88
N ALA A 24 0.63 7.48 43.32
CA ALA A 24 -0.28 6.41 42.90
C ALA A 24 -1.65 6.50 43.59
N GLY A 25 -1.90 7.51 44.43
CA GLY A 25 -3.13 7.69 45.18
C GLY A 25 -3.30 6.70 46.34
N MET A 26 -2.25 5.93 46.68
CA MET A 26 -2.32 4.91 47.72
C MET A 26 -2.04 5.51 49.09
N GLY A 27 -3.01 5.38 49.99
CA GLY A 27 -2.81 5.59 51.43
C GLY A 27 -2.49 7.04 51.85
N TRP A 28 -2.56 8.04 50.96
CA TRP A 28 -2.18 9.43 51.31
C TRP A 28 -3.05 10.07 52.40
N ILE A 29 -4.23 9.51 52.67
CA ILE A 29 -5.09 9.91 53.78
C ILE A 29 -4.66 9.26 55.11
N GLU A 30 -4.20 8.01 55.03
CA GLU A 30 -4.00 7.14 56.21
C GLU A 30 -2.53 7.07 56.64
N SER A 31 -1.59 7.26 55.70
CA SER A 31 -0.16 7.08 55.88
C SER A 31 0.55 8.32 56.39
N LEU A 32 -0.16 9.45 56.48
CA LEU A 32 0.43 10.72 56.86
C LEU A 32 0.06 11.07 58.30
N PRO A 33 1.06 11.29 59.18
CA PRO A 33 0.82 11.72 60.55
C PRO A 33 0.40 13.19 60.55
N TRP A 34 -0.85 13.46 60.16
CA TRP A 34 -1.41 14.82 60.17
C TRP A 34 -1.52 15.38 61.57
N ALA A 35 -1.68 14.50 62.56
CA ALA A 35 -1.63 14.82 63.97
C ALA A 35 -0.17 14.74 64.45
N GLY A 36 0.35 15.86 64.95
CA GLY A 36 1.55 15.84 65.76
C GLY A 36 1.34 15.04 67.06
N PRO A 37 2.41 14.78 67.82
CA PRO A 37 2.33 14.07 69.10
C PRO A 37 1.35 14.70 70.11
N ASP A 38 1.06 16.00 69.97
CA ASP A 38 0.11 16.75 70.79
C ASP A 38 -1.33 16.79 70.21
N GLY A 39 -1.61 16.04 69.14
CA GLY A 39 -2.89 16.08 68.42
C GLY A 39 -3.08 17.32 67.53
N ALA A 40 -2.10 18.23 67.50
CA ALA A 40 -2.15 19.44 66.67
C ALA A 40 -1.88 19.12 65.19
N LEU A 41 -2.70 19.70 64.31
CA LEU A 41 -2.55 19.59 62.87
C LEU A 41 -1.30 20.33 62.38
N GLN A 42 -0.39 19.61 61.73
CA GLN A 42 0.79 20.22 61.13
C GLN A 42 0.46 20.75 59.73
N TYR A 43 -0.05 21.99 59.66
CA TYR A 43 -0.49 22.64 58.42
C TYR A 43 0.55 22.60 57.29
N GLY A 44 1.86 22.70 57.62
CA GLY A 44 2.92 22.64 56.63
C GLY A 44 2.97 21.31 55.86
N HIS A 45 2.78 20.18 56.55
CA HIS A 45 2.77 18.85 55.92
C HIS A 45 1.53 18.64 55.07
N VAL A 46 0.36 19.06 55.57
CA VAL A 46 -0.90 18.98 54.82
C VAL A 46 -0.83 19.79 53.54
N LEU A 47 -0.31 21.03 53.62
CA LEU A 47 -0.17 21.90 52.46
C LEU A 47 0.84 21.35 51.44
N PHE A 48 1.98 20.83 51.91
CA PHE A 48 3.00 20.22 51.06
C PHE A 48 2.47 19.00 50.32
N VAL A 49 1.87 18.04 51.03
CA VAL A 49 1.33 16.82 50.42
C VAL A 49 0.20 17.15 49.46
N THR A 50 -0.74 18.00 49.87
CA THR A 50 -1.89 18.36 49.01
C THR A 50 -1.41 19.03 47.73
N SER A 51 -0.48 19.99 47.82
CA SER A 51 0.07 20.66 46.63
C SER A 51 0.88 19.70 45.74
N TYR A 52 1.64 18.78 46.33
CA TYR A 52 2.38 17.76 45.60
C TYR A 52 1.45 16.82 44.81
N VAL A 53 0.42 16.27 45.47
CA VAL A 53 -0.55 15.36 44.84
C VAL A 53 -1.28 16.05 43.70
N VAL A 54 -1.72 17.31 43.90
CA VAL A 54 -2.39 18.09 42.86
C VAL A 54 -1.46 18.34 41.66
N ALA A 55 -0.22 18.77 41.91
CA ALA A 55 0.74 19.06 40.84
C ALA A 55 1.11 17.80 40.03
N VAL A 56 1.36 16.67 40.71
CA VAL A 56 1.71 15.42 40.03
C VAL A 56 0.53 14.87 39.23
N ASN A 57 -0.68 14.83 39.80
CA ASN A 57 -1.86 14.36 39.06
C ASN A 57 -2.17 15.24 37.85
N TRP A 58 -2.02 16.56 38.00
CA TRP A 58 -2.22 17.50 36.88
C TRP A 58 -1.22 17.27 35.74
N THR A 59 0.06 17.08 36.07
CA THR A 59 1.11 16.87 35.07
C THR A 59 1.05 15.48 34.42
N LEU A 60 0.80 14.42 35.19
CA LEU A 60 0.67 13.05 34.69
C LEU A 60 -0.52 12.90 33.74
N LEU A 61 -1.64 13.56 34.03
CA LEU A 61 -2.81 13.52 33.16
C LEU A 61 -2.51 14.11 31.78
N GLN A 62 -1.85 15.28 31.73
CA GLN A 62 -1.49 15.94 30.47
C GLN A 62 -0.54 15.07 29.62
N VAL A 63 0.49 14.50 30.25
CA VAL A 63 1.45 13.61 29.55
C VAL A 63 0.76 12.35 29.04
N SER A 64 -0.08 11.73 29.88
CA SER A 64 -0.80 10.50 29.50
C SER A 64 -1.76 10.74 28.34
N VAL A 65 -2.49 11.86 28.35
CA VAL A 65 -3.39 12.25 27.25
C VAL A 65 -2.61 12.48 25.96
N ALA A 66 -1.47 13.18 26.03
CA ALA A 66 -0.63 13.41 24.86
C ALA A 66 -0.13 12.09 24.24
N VAL A 67 0.35 11.15 25.07
CA VAL A 67 0.85 9.85 24.61
C VAL A 67 -0.30 8.99 24.06
N LEU A 68 -1.45 8.95 24.73
CA LEU A 68 -2.60 8.19 24.25
C LEU A 68 -3.12 8.76 22.93
N LEU A 69 -3.18 10.08 22.79
CA LEU A 69 -3.61 10.72 21.55
C LEU A 69 -2.62 10.47 20.42
N ASP A 70 -1.31 10.53 20.67
CA ASP A 70 -0.28 10.20 19.68
C ASP A 70 -0.35 8.73 19.24
N SER A 71 -0.51 7.81 20.19
CA SER A 71 -0.67 6.39 19.89
C SER A 71 -1.98 6.09 19.14
N PHE A 72 -3.08 6.78 19.48
CA PHE A 72 -4.36 6.67 18.80
C PHE A 72 -4.31 7.25 17.37
N VAL A 73 -3.68 8.41 17.20
CA VAL A 73 -3.47 9.04 15.91
C VAL A 73 -2.57 8.16 15.03
N THR A 74 -1.50 7.61 15.58
CA THR A 74 -0.62 6.67 14.87
C THR A 74 -1.35 5.39 14.50
N ALA A 75 -2.15 4.82 15.40
CA ALA A 75 -2.95 3.63 15.11
C ALA A 75 -4.00 3.91 14.03
N ARG A 76 -4.75 5.02 14.11
CA ARG A 76 -5.78 5.36 13.11
C ARG A 76 -5.21 5.79 11.76
N LEU A 77 -4.15 6.59 11.74
CA LEU A 77 -3.54 7.07 10.49
C LEU A 77 -2.68 5.98 9.84
N GLY A 78 -2.00 5.17 10.66
CA GLY A 78 -1.27 3.98 10.20
C GLY A 78 -2.23 2.93 9.63
N SER A 79 -3.36 2.68 10.31
CA SER A 79 -4.40 1.75 9.85
C SER A 79 -5.29 2.30 8.75
N GLN A 80 -5.12 3.53 8.26
CA GLN A 80 -5.80 4.03 7.05
C GLN A 80 -4.92 3.93 5.80
N ARG A 81 -3.60 3.99 5.95
CA ARG A 81 -2.66 3.79 4.83
C ARG A 81 -2.63 2.34 4.35
N GLU A 82 -2.68 1.38 5.27
CA GLU A 82 -2.70 -0.05 4.90
C GLU A 82 -3.98 -0.53 4.19
N PRO A 83 -5.21 -0.14 4.59
CA PRO A 83 -6.42 -0.56 3.89
C PRO A 83 -6.68 0.22 2.60
N GLU A 84 -6.11 1.40 2.36
CA GLU A 84 -6.21 2.02 1.03
C GLU A 84 -5.33 1.30 0.01
N GLU A 85 -4.12 0.87 0.39
CA GLU A 85 -3.29 0.00 -0.45
C GLU A 85 -3.95 -1.38 -0.62
N ARG A 86 -4.43 -2.01 0.45
CA ARG A 86 -5.11 -3.31 0.35
C ARG A 86 -6.48 -3.26 -0.32
N ALA A 87 -7.27 -2.19 -0.17
CA ALA A 87 -8.54 -2.04 -0.88
C ALA A 87 -8.34 -1.61 -2.34
N ALA A 88 -7.21 -0.99 -2.69
CA ALA A 88 -6.80 -0.81 -4.08
C ALA A 88 -6.36 -2.16 -4.69
N GLU A 89 -5.65 -3.01 -3.93
CA GLU A 89 -5.34 -4.39 -4.30
C GLU A 89 -6.61 -5.24 -4.45
N GLU A 90 -7.54 -5.22 -3.48
CA GLU A 90 -8.79 -5.99 -3.55
C GLU A 90 -9.76 -5.47 -4.63
N ARG A 91 -9.76 -4.16 -4.94
CA ARG A 91 -10.53 -3.62 -6.08
C ARG A 91 -9.88 -3.92 -7.43
N ALA A 92 -8.55 -4.10 -7.47
CA ALA A 92 -7.86 -4.60 -8.65
C ALA A 92 -8.12 -6.10 -8.85
N GLU A 93 -8.14 -6.89 -7.77
CA GLU A 93 -8.41 -8.33 -7.80
C GLU A 93 -9.90 -8.66 -8.03
N GLY A 94 -10.82 -7.81 -7.57
CA GLY A 94 -12.27 -7.96 -7.79
C GLY A 94 -12.72 -7.70 -9.24
N SER A 95 -11.82 -7.22 -10.10
CA SER A 95 -12.05 -7.14 -11.55
C SER A 95 -11.38 -8.34 -12.21
N THR A 96 -12.08 -9.48 -12.23
CA THR A 96 -11.66 -10.74 -12.87
C THR A 96 -11.34 -10.64 -14.38
N MET A 97 -11.36 -9.45 -14.96
CA MET A 97 -11.06 -9.19 -16.35
C MET A 97 -10.02 -8.08 -16.59
N ARG A 98 -9.63 -7.27 -15.60
CA ARG A 98 -8.58 -6.26 -15.82
C ARG A 98 -7.20 -6.89 -15.63
N SER A 99 -6.35 -6.72 -16.65
CA SER A 99 -4.95 -7.17 -16.57
C SER A 99 -4.15 -6.10 -15.82
N ALA A 100 -3.17 -6.52 -15.02
CA ALA A 100 -2.25 -5.60 -14.33
C ALA A 100 -1.56 -4.62 -15.30
N LEU A 101 -1.37 -5.03 -16.57
CA LEU A 101 -0.76 -4.21 -17.61
C LEU A 101 -1.71 -3.20 -18.27
N ASP A 102 -2.99 -3.18 -17.94
CA ASP A 102 -3.97 -2.34 -18.64
C ASP A 102 -3.60 -0.85 -18.71
N PRO A 103 -3.13 -0.18 -17.63
CA PRO A 103 -2.74 1.23 -17.72
C PRO A 103 -1.54 1.49 -18.64
N LEU A 104 -0.65 0.51 -18.77
CA LEU A 104 0.47 0.58 -19.71
C LEU A 104 -0.02 0.35 -21.14
N LEU A 105 -0.91 -0.62 -21.34
CA LEU A 105 -1.49 -0.92 -22.64
C LEU A 105 -2.39 0.22 -23.15
N ASP A 106 -3.11 0.91 -22.28
CA ASP A 106 -3.90 2.10 -22.63
C ASP A 106 -3.01 3.21 -23.21
N ARG A 107 -1.87 3.50 -22.57
CA ARG A 107 -0.90 4.49 -23.10
C ARG A 107 -0.25 4.03 -24.40
N LEU A 108 0.13 2.75 -24.48
CA LEU A 108 0.67 2.22 -25.74
C LEU A 108 -0.38 2.30 -26.85
N ALA A 109 -1.65 2.05 -26.54
CA ALA A 109 -2.74 2.07 -27.51
C ALA A 109 -3.08 3.47 -28.02
N SER A 110 -2.96 4.50 -27.18
CA SER A 110 -3.27 5.88 -27.56
C SER A 110 -2.21 6.53 -28.44
N ASP A 111 -0.94 6.10 -28.30
CA ASP A 111 0.20 6.89 -28.78
C ASP A 111 0.81 6.38 -30.09
N PHE A 112 0.43 5.18 -30.56
CA PHE A 112 1.01 4.57 -31.77
C PHE A 112 0.15 4.84 -33.03
N VAL A 113 0.82 5.08 -34.15
CA VAL A 113 0.16 5.35 -35.45
C VAL A 113 0.29 4.17 -36.42
N ASP A 114 1.44 3.50 -36.42
CA ASP A 114 1.78 2.42 -37.35
C ASP A 114 2.50 1.27 -36.62
N ASP A 115 2.54 0.09 -37.24
CA ASP A 115 3.15 -1.11 -36.68
C ASP A 115 4.66 -0.95 -36.43
N ALA A 116 5.33 -0.19 -37.30
CA ALA A 116 6.74 0.16 -37.15
C ALA A 116 6.98 1.06 -35.92
N ASP A 117 6.07 2.00 -35.63
CA ASP A 117 6.15 2.87 -34.44
C ASP A 117 5.91 2.06 -33.16
N LEU A 118 4.93 1.15 -33.17
CA LEU A 118 4.70 0.24 -32.05
C LEU A 118 5.94 -0.62 -31.75
N THR A 119 6.58 -1.16 -32.77
CA THR A 119 7.83 -1.94 -32.64
C THR A 119 8.95 -1.09 -32.02
N ALA A 120 9.14 0.13 -32.51
CA ALA A 120 10.19 1.02 -32.00
C ALA A 120 9.96 1.38 -30.52
N ARG A 121 8.71 1.64 -30.14
CA ARG A 121 8.32 1.94 -28.75
C ARG A 121 8.46 0.75 -27.83
N LEU A 122 8.08 -0.45 -28.28
CA LEU A 122 8.27 -1.67 -27.50
C LEU A 122 9.75 -1.96 -27.25
N ARG A 123 10.62 -1.72 -28.24
CA ARG A 123 12.07 -1.81 -28.05
C ARG A 123 12.62 -0.77 -27.08
N ALA A 124 12.14 0.48 -27.17
CA ALA A 124 12.52 1.53 -26.22
C ALA A 124 12.06 1.20 -24.79
N LEU A 125 10.84 0.67 -24.65
CA LEU A 125 10.30 0.20 -23.38
C LEU A 125 11.14 -0.95 -22.83
N PHE A 126 11.47 -1.96 -23.64
CA PHE A 126 12.33 -3.06 -23.24
C PHE A 126 13.68 -2.57 -22.73
N LYS A 127 14.34 -1.68 -23.46
CA LYS A 127 15.64 -1.09 -23.06
C LYS A 127 15.57 -0.32 -21.74
N MET A 128 14.44 0.30 -21.43
CA MET A 128 14.24 1.00 -20.17
C MET A 128 13.98 0.05 -19.00
N LEU A 129 13.38 -1.12 -19.28
CA LEU A 129 13.14 -2.17 -18.30
C LEU A 129 14.42 -2.97 -18.00
N ASP A 130 15.25 -3.24 -19.01
CA ASP A 130 16.53 -3.95 -18.92
C ASP A 130 17.64 -3.01 -18.43
N SER A 131 17.63 -2.68 -17.13
CA SER A 131 18.59 -1.73 -16.57
C SER A 131 20.03 -2.27 -16.43
N ASP A 132 20.23 -3.57 -16.63
CA ASP A 132 21.51 -4.26 -16.50
C ASP A 132 22.08 -4.76 -17.84
N ASP A 133 21.49 -4.34 -18.98
CA ASP A 133 21.88 -4.76 -20.34
C ASP A 133 22.06 -6.30 -20.42
N SER A 134 21.19 -7.03 -19.73
CA SER A 134 21.27 -8.48 -19.58
C SER A 134 20.71 -9.25 -20.78
N GLU A 135 20.17 -8.51 -21.77
CA GLU A 135 19.52 -8.99 -22.99
C GLU A 135 18.26 -9.83 -22.75
N GLY A 136 17.78 -9.91 -21.49
CA GLY A 136 16.59 -10.68 -21.15
C GLY A 136 15.97 -10.27 -19.80
N LEU A 137 14.65 -10.14 -19.77
CA LEU A 137 13.91 -9.74 -18.57
C LEU A 137 13.40 -10.97 -17.80
N ASN A 138 13.71 -11.01 -16.51
CA ASN A 138 13.06 -11.88 -15.54
C ASN A 138 11.87 -11.16 -14.85
N SER A 139 11.05 -11.91 -14.10
CA SER A 139 9.88 -11.37 -13.40
C SER A 139 10.20 -10.16 -12.50
N GLN A 140 11.34 -10.23 -11.79
CA GLN A 140 11.76 -9.16 -10.87
C GLN A 140 12.19 -7.90 -11.63
N GLN A 141 12.98 -8.03 -12.70
CA GLN A 141 13.38 -6.92 -13.57
C GLN A 141 12.16 -6.27 -14.22
N LEU A 142 11.21 -7.06 -14.73
CA LEU A 142 9.97 -6.53 -15.31
C LEU A 142 9.17 -5.72 -14.28
N SER A 143 8.97 -6.29 -13.08
CA SER A 143 8.23 -5.63 -11.99
C SER A 143 8.93 -4.35 -11.51
N MET A 144 10.25 -4.38 -11.35
CA MET A 144 11.05 -3.21 -10.96
C MET A 144 11.06 -2.14 -12.05
N GLY A 145 11.22 -2.53 -13.31
CA GLY A 145 11.23 -1.63 -14.44
C GLY A 145 9.89 -0.91 -14.59
N ILE A 146 8.77 -1.62 -14.44
CA ILE A 146 7.43 -1.03 -14.53
C ILE A 146 7.15 -0.10 -13.34
N LYS A 147 7.68 -0.40 -12.15
CA LYS A 147 7.61 0.51 -10.99
C LYS A 147 8.32 1.85 -11.24
N LYS A 148 9.33 1.91 -12.12
CA LYS A 148 10.03 3.16 -12.48
C LYS A 148 9.22 4.08 -13.39
N LEU A 149 8.18 3.57 -14.06
CA LEU A 149 7.40 4.32 -15.05
C LEU A 149 6.33 5.27 -14.46
N ASP A 150 6.17 5.27 -13.13
CA ASP A 150 5.27 6.15 -12.37
C ASP A 150 3.84 6.25 -12.96
N PHE A 151 3.22 5.10 -13.23
CA PHE A 151 1.82 5.04 -13.64
C PHE A 151 0.87 5.34 -12.48
N LYS A 152 -0.27 5.96 -12.80
CA LYS A 152 -1.41 6.17 -11.90
C LYS A 152 -2.64 5.51 -12.51
N PRO A 153 -3.22 4.47 -11.89
CA PRO A 153 -2.79 3.78 -10.67
C PRO A 153 -1.45 3.04 -10.83
N ARG A 154 -0.78 2.77 -9.70
CA ARG A 154 0.51 2.06 -9.70
C ARG A 154 0.29 0.63 -10.19
N ILE A 155 1.11 0.19 -11.14
CA ILE A 155 1.04 -1.16 -11.68
C ILE A 155 1.87 -2.09 -10.78
N HIS A 156 1.23 -3.17 -10.30
CA HIS A 156 1.87 -4.24 -9.55
C HIS A 156 1.82 -5.51 -10.39
N ILE A 157 2.98 -6.14 -10.60
CA ILE A 157 3.10 -7.41 -11.34
C ILE A 157 3.63 -8.45 -10.38
N SER A 158 2.84 -9.52 -10.20
CA SER A 158 3.20 -10.73 -9.48
C SER A 158 3.89 -11.75 -10.40
N ASP A 159 4.52 -12.77 -9.82
CA ASP A 159 5.09 -13.88 -10.60
C ASP A 159 4.01 -14.65 -11.37
N SER A 160 2.79 -14.72 -10.84
CA SER A 160 1.62 -15.27 -11.55
C SER A 160 1.27 -14.43 -12.78
N ASP A 161 1.30 -13.11 -12.69
CA ASP A 161 1.05 -12.23 -13.84
C ASP A 161 2.14 -12.40 -14.89
N PHE A 162 3.40 -12.52 -14.47
CA PHE A 162 4.50 -12.81 -15.37
C PHE A 162 4.27 -14.13 -16.12
N ALA A 163 3.84 -15.18 -15.42
CA ALA A 163 3.48 -16.44 -16.06
C ALA A 163 2.30 -16.29 -17.03
N ILE A 164 1.28 -15.48 -16.73
CA ILE A 164 0.16 -15.22 -17.66
C ILE A 164 0.65 -14.48 -18.91
N ILE A 165 1.52 -13.47 -18.73
CA ILE A 165 2.10 -12.66 -19.82
C ILE A 165 2.92 -13.56 -20.75
N THR A 166 3.76 -14.42 -20.19
CA THR A 166 4.66 -15.33 -20.93
C THR A 166 4.01 -16.66 -21.33
N GLN A 167 2.74 -16.87 -20.99
CA GLN A 167 2.01 -18.12 -21.17
C GLN A 167 2.69 -19.34 -20.51
N GLY A 168 3.16 -19.19 -19.28
CA GLY A 168 3.89 -20.22 -18.56
C GLY A 168 5.28 -20.50 -19.16
N GLY A 169 5.89 -19.48 -19.78
CA GLY A 169 7.21 -19.57 -20.41
C GLY A 169 7.20 -19.99 -21.88
N ALA A 170 6.04 -20.17 -22.52
CA ALA A 170 5.99 -20.48 -23.96
C ALA A 170 6.49 -19.33 -24.84
N LEU A 171 6.41 -18.09 -24.33
CA LEU A 171 6.99 -16.90 -24.94
C LEU A 171 8.31 -16.51 -24.27
N CYS A 172 9.00 -17.41 -23.57
CA CYS A 172 10.35 -17.15 -23.07
C CYS A 172 11.39 -17.79 -23.98
N ALA A 173 12.60 -17.26 -23.96
CA ALA A 173 13.77 -17.89 -24.54
C ALA A 173 14.11 -19.21 -23.79
N PRO A 174 15.00 -20.06 -24.33
CA PRO A 174 15.34 -21.35 -23.71
C PRO A 174 15.90 -21.26 -22.29
N ASP A 175 16.41 -20.09 -21.90
CA ASP A 175 16.92 -19.79 -20.55
C ASP A 175 15.82 -19.36 -19.57
N GLY A 176 14.57 -19.29 -20.02
CA GLY A 176 13.42 -18.85 -19.24
C GLY A 176 13.29 -17.33 -19.12
N ARG A 177 14.14 -16.55 -19.80
CA ARG A 177 14.08 -15.09 -19.80
C ARG A 177 13.28 -14.56 -20.98
N LEU A 178 12.80 -13.34 -20.85
CA LEU A 178 12.04 -12.66 -21.88
C LEU A 178 12.99 -11.79 -22.70
N GLY A 179 13.43 -12.29 -23.85
CA GLY A 179 14.24 -11.54 -24.80
C GLY A 179 13.46 -10.41 -25.49
N PRO A 180 14.11 -9.58 -26.31
CA PRO A 180 13.48 -8.43 -26.95
C PRO A 180 12.39 -8.83 -27.97
N ALA A 181 12.61 -9.91 -28.73
CA ALA A 181 11.64 -10.40 -29.72
C ALA A 181 10.44 -11.06 -29.02
N GLU A 182 10.72 -11.83 -27.98
CA GLU A 182 9.75 -12.49 -27.12
C GLU A 182 8.88 -11.48 -26.37
N PHE A 183 9.49 -10.44 -25.82
CA PHE A 183 8.79 -9.33 -25.16
C PHE A 183 7.86 -8.63 -26.14
N GLU A 184 8.32 -8.35 -27.36
CA GLU A 184 7.49 -7.74 -28.39
C GLU A 184 6.26 -8.61 -28.69
N ALA A 185 6.45 -9.92 -28.90
CA ALA A 185 5.36 -10.87 -29.15
C ALA A 185 4.36 -10.92 -27.98
N ALA A 186 4.87 -10.99 -26.74
CA ALA A 186 4.07 -11.00 -25.52
C ALA A 186 3.24 -9.70 -25.38
N MET A 187 3.87 -8.55 -25.58
CA MET A 187 3.19 -7.25 -25.48
C MET A 187 2.15 -7.03 -26.57
N ARG A 188 2.45 -7.39 -27.82
CA ARG A 188 1.47 -7.34 -28.93
C ARG A 188 0.26 -8.21 -28.66
N ARG A 189 0.47 -9.38 -28.05
CA ARG A 189 -0.61 -10.27 -27.64
C ARG A 189 -1.44 -9.63 -26.52
N GLN A 190 -0.79 -9.07 -25.49
CA GLN A 190 -1.51 -8.40 -24.40
C GLN A 190 -2.31 -7.19 -24.90
N LEU A 191 -1.76 -6.43 -25.84
CA LEU A 191 -2.46 -5.32 -26.50
C LEU A 191 -3.70 -5.80 -27.26
N ARG A 192 -3.61 -6.91 -28.01
CA ARG A 192 -4.76 -7.54 -28.67
C ARG A 192 -5.84 -7.95 -27.67
N HIS A 193 -5.47 -8.62 -26.58
CA HIS A 193 -6.42 -8.99 -25.52
C HIS A 193 -7.05 -7.77 -24.87
N HIS A 194 -6.27 -6.71 -24.63
CA HIS A 194 -6.74 -5.46 -24.09
C HIS A 194 -7.77 -4.80 -25.01
N GLN A 195 -7.49 -4.68 -26.32
CA GLN A 195 -8.45 -4.17 -27.30
C GLN A 195 -9.73 -5.02 -27.36
N GLN A 196 -9.61 -6.35 -27.32
CA GLN A 196 -10.77 -7.24 -27.27
C GLN A 196 -11.63 -7.01 -26.01
N ARG A 197 -11.00 -6.78 -24.85
CA ARG A 197 -11.70 -6.41 -23.62
C ARG A 197 -12.39 -5.06 -23.75
N GLN A 198 -11.71 -4.02 -24.22
CA GLN A 198 -12.30 -2.69 -24.44
C GLN A 198 -13.53 -2.77 -25.36
N LEU A 199 -13.45 -3.54 -26.44
CA LEU A 199 -14.58 -3.80 -27.35
C LEU A 199 -15.68 -4.67 -26.72
N ALA A 200 -15.37 -5.52 -25.73
CA ALA A 200 -16.38 -6.27 -24.98
C ALA A 200 -17.11 -5.40 -23.96
N TYR A 201 -16.47 -4.34 -23.44
CA TYR A 201 -17.05 -3.42 -22.47
C TYR A 201 -17.81 -2.23 -23.09
N ALA A 202 -17.43 -1.79 -24.29
CA ALA A 202 -18.10 -0.70 -25.01
C ALA A 202 -19.64 -0.83 -25.12
N PRO A 203 -20.25 -2.03 -25.30
CA PRO A 203 -21.70 -2.17 -25.41
C PRO A 203 -22.48 -1.96 -24.11
N TRP A 204 -21.82 -1.97 -22.94
CA TRP A 204 -22.49 -2.03 -21.63
C TRP A 204 -22.45 -0.69 -20.85
N ALA A 205 -21.69 0.31 -21.31
CA ALA A 205 -21.39 1.52 -20.54
C ALA A 205 -22.36 2.71 -20.74
N GLY A 206 -23.48 2.55 -21.47
CA GLY A 206 -24.48 3.63 -21.60
C GLY A 206 -25.75 3.22 -22.37
N PRO A 207 -26.80 4.06 -22.37
CA PRO A 207 -28.00 3.83 -23.17
C PRO A 207 -27.71 4.14 -24.65
N MET A 208 -26.83 3.37 -25.29
CA MET A 208 -26.63 3.46 -26.72
C MET A 208 -27.89 2.96 -27.43
N GLY A 209 -28.40 3.76 -28.37
CA GLY A 209 -29.49 3.34 -29.24
C GLY A 209 -29.11 2.05 -29.96
N ARG A 210 -30.06 1.13 -30.15
CA ARG A 210 -29.86 -0.17 -30.83
C ARG A 210 -29.01 -0.10 -32.11
N ALA A 211 -29.04 1.01 -32.84
CA ALA A 211 -28.27 1.23 -34.05
C ALA A 211 -26.74 1.30 -33.81
N GLU A 212 -26.28 1.99 -32.76
CA GLU A 212 -24.85 2.13 -32.46
C GLU A 212 -24.26 0.82 -31.91
N ALA A 213 -25.04 0.09 -31.11
CA ALA A 213 -24.65 -1.25 -30.63
C ALA A 213 -24.52 -2.26 -31.79
N VAL A 214 -25.38 -2.15 -32.82
CA VAL A 214 -25.29 -2.97 -34.04
C VAL A 214 -24.09 -2.56 -34.89
N GLN A 215 -23.78 -1.26 -34.99
CA GLN A 215 -22.58 -0.79 -35.70
C GLN A 215 -21.28 -1.22 -35.01
N LEU A 216 -21.20 -1.12 -33.67
CA LEU A 216 -20.06 -1.61 -32.89
C LEU A 216 -19.94 -3.14 -32.93
N GLY A 217 -21.07 -3.86 -32.93
CA GLY A 217 -21.10 -5.31 -33.14
C GLY A 217 -20.59 -5.70 -34.53
N ALA A 218 -20.99 -4.96 -35.57
CA ALA A 218 -20.52 -5.17 -36.93
C ALA A 218 -19.04 -4.81 -37.09
N LEU A 219 -18.57 -3.74 -36.44
CA LEU A 219 -17.16 -3.36 -36.40
C LEU A 219 -16.33 -4.43 -35.69
N LYS A 220 -16.83 -4.96 -34.56
CA LYS A 220 -16.22 -6.07 -33.82
C LYS A 220 -16.15 -7.35 -34.66
N ALA A 221 -17.19 -7.66 -35.41
CA ALA A 221 -17.22 -8.81 -36.31
C ALA A 221 -16.21 -8.65 -37.46
N LEU A 222 -16.17 -7.48 -38.11
CA LEU A 222 -15.21 -7.17 -39.17
C LEU A 222 -13.77 -7.20 -38.67
N PHE A 223 -13.50 -6.65 -37.49
CA PHE A 223 -12.15 -6.62 -36.92
C PHE A 223 -11.67 -8.03 -36.53
N LEU A 224 -12.56 -8.87 -35.99
CA LEU A 224 -12.27 -10.27 -35.70
C LEU A 224 -12.02 -11.08 -36.98
N GLU A 225 -12.76 -10.81 -38.05
CA GLU A 225 -12.59 -11.47 -39.34
C GLU A 225 -11.27 -11.06 -40.02
N GLN A 226 -10.91 -9.77 -39.95
CA GLN A 226 -9.66 -9.25 -40.49
C GLN A 226 -8.44 -9.77 -39.71
N MET A 227 -8.54 -9.89 -38.38
CA MET A 227 -7.48 -10.50 -37.57
C MET A 227 -7.35 -12.01 -37.82
N ARG A 228 -8.46 -12.73 -38.02
CA ARG A 228 -8.42 -14.17 -38.34
C ARG A 228 -7.76 -14.42 -39.70
N ALA A 229 -8.05 -13.58 -40.69
CA ALA A 229 -7.42 -13.65 -42.01
C ALA A 229 -5.90 -13.40 -41.94
N HIS A 230 -5.45 -12.50 -41.06
CA HIS A 230 -4.02 -12.22 -40.87
C HIS A 230 -3.28 -13.39 -40.20
N ASP A 231 -3.90 -14.08 -39.24
CA ASP A 231 -3.32 -15.24 -38.55
C ASP A 231 -3.28 -16.49 -39.46
N GLU A 232 -4.27 -16.66 -40.34
CA GLU A 232 -4.29 -17.74 -41.34
C GLU A 232 -3.28 -17.49 -42.49
N GLY A 233 -2.97 -16.24 -42.82
CA GLY A 233 -1.88 -15.88 -43.73
C GLY A 233 -0.50 -16.19 -43.15
N ALA A 234 -0.25 -15.77 -41.91
CA ALA A 234 1.03 -16.01 -41.22
C ALA A 234 1.34 -17.51 -41.00
N ARG A 235 0.30 -18.38 -40.94
CA ARG A 235 0.45 -19.84 -40.87
C ARG A 235 0.65 -20.54 -42.21
N ARG A 236 0.38 -19.88 -43.34
CA ARG A 236 0.60 -20.46 -44.67
C ARG A 236 2.00 -20.16 -45.22
N ASP A 237 2.64 -19.11 -44.71
CA ASP A 237 3.96 -18.66 -45.13
C ASP A 237 5.11 -19.14 -44.22
N ALA A 238 4.79 -19.94 -43.19
CA ALA A 238 5.73 -20.62 -42.30
C ALA A 238 5.72 -22.14 -42.54
#